data_AF-A0A259FDP4-F1
#
_entry.id   AF-A0A259FDP4-F1
#
_cell.length_a   1.000
_cell.length_b   1.000
_cell.length_c   1.000
_cell.angle_alpha   90.00
_cell.angle_beta   90.00
_cell.angle_gamma   90.00
#
_symmetry.space_group_name_H-M   'P 1'
#
loop_
_entity.id
_entity.type
_entity.pdbx_description
1 polymer ?
#
loop_
_entity_poly.entity_id
_entity_poly.type
_entity_poly.pdbx_seq_one_letter_code
_entity_poly.pdbx_strand_id
1 'polypeptide(L)'
;MALLFGGQVADEVNAASVRNTLAELAGVNYPGAIFLHLTVSAKKWAEQAATQDKAIAAYLAGKSNVYALAVNVEQGKGMVNQLSFKDGKQNVSRVAFETALNDGFVGLFKRR
;
A
#
# COMPACT_ATOMS: atom_id res chain seq x y z
N MET A 1 6.86 7.32 -13.45
CA MET A 1 6.09 6.08 -13.73
C MET A 1 5.54 5.55 -12.41
N ALA A 2 4.30 5.05 -12.37
CA ALA A 2 3.62 4.57 -11.17
C ALA A 2 3.05 3.17 -11.42
N LEU A 3 3.13 2.28 -10.43
CA LEU A 3 2.65 0.90 -10.48
C LEU A 3 1.55 0.72 -9.43
N LEU A 4 0.41 0.14 -9.82
CA LEU A 4 -0.72 -0.24 -8.96
C LEU A 4 -0.96 -1.76 -9.07
N PHE A 5 -1.14 -2.45 -7.95
CA PHE A 5 -1.41 -3.89 -7.92
C PHE A 5 -2.28 -4.29 -6.71
N GLY A 6 -3.04 -5.39 -6.88
CA GLY A 6 -3.86 -6.05 -5.85
C GLY A 6 -5.35 -5.69 -5.92
N GLY A 7 -6.23 -6.70 -5.93
CA GLY A 7 -7.68 -6.44 -5.82
C GLY A 7 -8.66 -7.56 -6.15
N GLN A 8 -8.28 -8.66 -6.82
CA GLN A 8 -9.27 -9.60 -7.40
C GLN A 8 -8.93 -11.11 -7.31
N VAL A 9 -7.89 -11.52 -6.56
CA VAL A 9 -7.53 -12.94 -6.33
C VAL A 9 -7.50 -13.28 -4.83
N ALA A 10 -7.35 -14.56 -4.48
CA ALA A 10 -7.21 -15.02 -3.10
C ALA A 10 -6.07 -14.29 -2.34
N ASP A 11 -6.20 -14.17 -1.02
CA ASP A 11 -5.28 -13.38 -0.17
C ASP A 11 -3.83 -13.87 -0.30
N GLU A 12 -3.59 -15.18 -0.33
CA GLU A 12 -2.25 -15.75 -0.47
C GLU A 12 -1.62 -15.42 -1.82
N VAL A 13 -2.41 -15.46 -2.89
CA VAL A 13 -1.94 -15.15 -4.26
C VAL A 13 -1.59 -13.67 -4.38
N ASN A 14 -2.41 -12.79 -3.79
CA ASN A 14 -2.08 -11.37 -3.74
C ASN A 14 -0.82 -11.11 -2.91
N ALA A 15 -0.70 -11.71 -1.72
CA ALA A 15 0.47 -11.55 -0.87
C ALA A 15 1.76 -11.99 -1.56
N ALA A 16 1.71 -13.14 -2.26
CA ALA A 16 2.82 -13.63 -3.07
C ALA A 16 3.16 -12.67 -4.22
N SER A 17 2.16 -12.14 -4.92
CA SER A 17 2.34 -11.17 -6.01
C SER A 17 2.96 -9.86 -5.52
N VAL A 18 2.53 -9.37 -4.36
CA VAL A 18 3.11 -8.19 -3.69
C VAL A 18 4.59 -8.42 -3.39
N ARG A 19 4.91 -9.57 -2.78
CA ARG A 19 6.30 -9.92 -2.46
C ARG A 19 7.16 -10.01 -3.71
N ASN A 20 6.72 -10.75 -4.73
CA ASN A 20 7.48 -10.93 -5.97
C ASN A 20 7.71 -9.59 -6.68
N THR A 21 6.68 -8.74 -6.75
CA THR A 21 6.79 -7.40 -7.34
C THR A 21 7.80 -6.55 -6.57
N LEU A 22 7.73 -6.55 -5.23
CA LEU A 22 8.66 -5.79 -4.40
C LEU A 22 10.10 -6.31 -4.50
N ALA A 23 10.30 -7.62 -4.66
CA ALA A 23 11.62 -8.21 -4.89
C ALA A 23 12.23 -7.73 -6.21
N GLU A 24 11.45 -7.73 -7.31
CA GLU A 24 11.90 -7.20 -8.60
C GLU A 24 12.28 -5.72 -8.52
N LEU A 25 11.43 -4.91 -7.86
CA LEU A 25 11.69 -3.48 -7.67
C LEU A 25 12.93 -3.22 -6.80
N ALA A 26 13.13 -4.01 -5.75
CA ALA A 26 14.31 -3.93 -4.90
C ALA A 26 15.59 -4.32 -5.66
N GLY A 27 15.51 -5.38 -6.48
CA GLY A 27 16.63 -5.87 -7.29
C GLY A 27 17.19 -4.85 -8.27
N VAL A 28 16.34 -3.95 -8.77
CA VAL A 28 16.74 -2.83 -9.65
C VAL A 28 16.82 -1.47 -8.94
N ASN A 29 16.66 -1.45 -7.61
CA ASN A 29 16.57 -0.24 -6.78
C ASN A 29 15.65 0.84 -7.40
N TYR A 30 14.43 0.43 -7.77
CA TYR A 30 13.51 1.29 -8.51
C TYR A 30 13.26 2.63 -7.78
N PRO A 31 13.61 3.79 -8.39
CA PRO A 31 13.56 5.07 -7.68
C PRO A 31 12.15 5.66 -7.61
N GLY A 32 11.26 5.22 -8.50
CA GLY A 32 9.92 5.77 -8.64
C GLY A 32 9.01 5.52 -7.43
N ALA A 33 7.89 6.24 -7.43
CA ALA A 33 6.85 6.10 -6.42
C ALA A 33 6.13 4.75 -6.55
N ILE A 34 5.70 4.20 -5.42
CA ILE A 34 4.90 2.97 -5.34
C ILE A 34 3.53 3.35 -4.82
N PHE A 35 2.47 2.96 -5.54
CA PHE A 35 1.09 3.18 -5.12
C PHE A 35 0.44 1.83 -4.82
N LEU A 36 0.22 1.56 -3.54
CA LEU A 36 -0.44 0.35 -3.08
C LEU A 36 -1.96 0.51 -3.17
N HIS A 37 -2.62 -0.51 -3.71
CA HIS A 37 -4.06 -0.61 -3.62
C HIS A 37 -4.52 -0.66 -2.15
N LEU A 38 -5.73 -0.16 -1.86
CA LEU A 38 -6.25 -0.03 -0.49
C LEU A 38 -6.18 -1.36 0.29
N THR A 39 -6.48 -2.48 -0.37
CA THR A 39 -6.47 -3.82 0.22
C THR A 39 -5.06 -4.27 0.57
N VAL A 40 -4.08 -3.99 -0.29
CA VAL A 40 -2.67 -4.35 -0.05
C VAL A 40 -2.17 -3.66 1.22
N SER A 41 -2.50 -2.37 1.37
CA SER A 41 -2.18 -1.59 2.54
C SER A 41 -2.93 -2.09 3.79
N ALA A 42 -4.24 -2.30 3.68
CA ALA A 42 -5.07 -2.76 4.80
C ALA A 42 -4.67 -4.15 5.32
N LYS A 43 -4.26 -5.05 4.42
CA LYS A 43 -3.80 -6.40 4.76
C LYS A 43 -2.31 -6.47 5.12
N LYS A 44 -1.59 -5.35 5.06
CA LYS A 44 -0.17 -5.23 5.40
C LYS A 44 0.75 -6.18 4.62
N TRP A 45 0.42 -6.51 3.37
CA TRP A 45 1.23 -7.46 2.60
C TRP A 45 2.63 -6.94 2.25
N ALA A 46 2.82 -5.62 2.18
CA ALA A 46 4.16 -5.04 2.01
C ALA A 46 5.03 -5.21 3.27
N GLU A 47 4.45 -5.06 4.46
CA GLU A 47 5.12 -5.37 5.75
C GLU A 47 5.43 -6.86 5.87
N GLN A 48 4.47 -7.72 5.49
CA GLN A 48 4.69 -9.16 5.44
C GLN A 48 5.85 -9.53 4.51
N ALA A 49 5.91 -8.95 3.31
CA ALA A 49 7.01 -9.16 2.37
C ALA A 49 8.36 -8.69 2.94
N ALA A 50 8.39 -7.52 3.59
CA ALA A 50 9.58 -7.02 4.28
C ALA A 50 10.05 -7.93 5.43
N THR A 51 9.12 -8.59 6.11
CA THR A 51 9.47 -9.57 7.17
C THR A 51 10.09 -10.85 6.60
N GLN A 52 9.68 -11.25 5.39
CA GLN A 52 10.13 -12.47 4.74
C GLN A 52 11.43 -12.29 3.93
N ASP A 53 11.76 -11.07 3.51
CA ASP A 53 12.91 -10.78 2.65
C ASP A 53 13.64 -9.49 3.11
N LYS A 54 14.90 -9.64 3.50
CA LYS A 54 15.75 -8.54 3.97
C LYS A 54 16.05 -7.50 2.88
N ALA A 55 16.13 -7.90 1.61
CA ALA A 55 16.34 -6.95 0.52
C ALA A 55 15.12 -6.06 0.32
N ILE A 56 13.91 -6.63 0.40
CA ILE A 56 12.65 -5.87 0.39
C ILE A 56 12.59 -4.94 1.60
N ALA A 57 12.95 -5.41 2.79
CA ALA A 57 12.97 -4.57 4.00
C ALA A 57 13.89 -3.35 3.85
N ALA A 58 15.14 -3.57 3.41
CA ALA A 58 16.10 -2.50 3.21
C ALA A 58 15.63 -1.50 2.14
N TYR A 59 15.09 -2.02 1.04
CA TYR A 59 14.54 -1.21 -0.05
C TYR A 59 13.39 -0.32 0.45
N LEU A 60 12.38 -0.90 1.10
CA LEU A 60 11.22 -0.15 1.60
C LEU A 60 11.59 0.84 2.70
N ALA A 61 12.50 0.48 3.60
CA ALA A 61 12.97 1.37 4.67
C ALA A 61 13.67 2.62 4.13
N GLY A 62 14.36 2.51 2.98
CA GLY A 62 14.99 3.63 2.29
C GLY A 62 14.05 4.51 1.48
N LYS A 63 12.79 4.11 1.26
CA LYS A 63 11.84 4.87 0.43
C LYS A 63 11.07 5.91 1.24
N SER A 64 10.92 7.08 0.64
CA SER A 64 10.04 8.15 1.11
C SER A 64 8.78 8.33 0.25
N ASN A 65 8.67 7.62 -0.87
CA ASN A 65 7.62 7.81 -1.89
C ASN A 65 6.75 6.56 -2.08
N VAL A 66 6.38 5.90 -0.99
CA VAL A 66 5.36 4.84 -0.98
C VAL A 66 4.03 5.44 -0.54
N TYR A 67 2.97 5.16 -1.28
CA TYR A 67 1.63 5.69 -1.05
C TYR A 67 0.59 4.58 -1.06
N ALA A 68 -0.54 4.79 -0.39
CA ALA A 68 -1.67 3.88 -0.44
C ALA A 68 -3.00 4.62 -0.43
N LEU A 69 -3.98 4.07 -1.13
CA LEU A 69 -5.37 4.53 -1.03
C LEU A 69 -5.96 4.13 0.33
N ALA A 70 -6.75 5.02 0.91
CA ALA A 70 -7.50 4.78 2.14
C ALA A 70 -8.87 5.48 2.11
N VAL A 71 -9.80 5.01 2.93
CA VAL A 71 -11.16 5.57 3.04
C VAL A 71 -11.49 5.79 4.50
N ASN A 72 -11.96 6.99 4.84
CA ASN A 72 -12.59 7.30 6.12
C ASN A 72 -14.10 7.34 5.90
N VAL A 73 -14.78 6.26 6.29
CA VAL A 73 -16.23 6.09 6.08
C VAL A 73 -17.04 7.04 6.94
N GLU A 74 -16.59 7.32 8.17
CA GLU A 74 -17.28 8.21 9.11
C GLU A 74 -17.32 9.65 8.61
N GLN A 75 -16.21 10.10 8.01
CA GLN A 75 -16.10 11.45 7.47
C GLN A 75 -16.47 11.54 5.97
N GLY A 76 -16.78 10.42 5.33
CA GLY A 76 -17.09 10.36 3.90
C GLY A 76 -15.92 10.78 3.01
N LYS A 77 -14.67 10.45 3.39
CA LYS A 77 -13.46 10.92 2.69
C LYS A 77 -12.61 9.80 2.10
N GLY A 78 -12.04 10.08 0.94
CA GLY A 78 -11.02 9.28 0.28
C GLY A 78 -9.66 9.94 0.48
N MET A 79 -8.64 9.13 0.76
CA MET A 79 -7.31 9.60 1.12
C MET A 79 -6.23 8.88 0.30
N VAL A 80 -5.13 9.59 0.06
CA VAL A 80 -3.84 9.01 -0.31
C VAL A 80 -2.92 9.19 0.87
N ASN A 81 -2.56 8.10 1.53
CA ASN A 81 -1.61 8.10 2.64
C ASN A 81 -0.20 7.90 2.10
N GLN A 82 0.75 8.69 2.57
CA GLN A 82 2.17 8.37 2.44
C GLN A 82 2.53 7.36 3.53
N LEU A 83 3.25 6.30 3.15
CA LEU A 83 3.67 5.23 4.03
C LEU A 83 5.16 5.32 4.33
N SER A 84 5.54 4.81 5.50
CA SER A 84 6.91 4.52 5.88
C SER A 84 7.01 3.09 6.38
N PHE A 85 8.18 2.48 6.20
CA PHE A 85 8.46 1.09 6.58
C PHE A 85 9.62 0.99 7.58
N LYS A 86 9.71 1.95 8.51
CA LYS A 86 10.76 1.95 9.55
C LYS A 86 10.64 0.67 10.38
N ASP A 87 11.79 0.06 10.66
CA ASP A 87 11.90 -1.21 11.40
C ASP A 87 11.04 -2.35 10.81
N GLY A 88 10.84 -2.33 9.49
CA GLY A 88 10.02 -3.31 8.77
C GLY A 88 8.51 -3.15 8.94
N LYS A 89 8.04 -2.14 9.69
CA LYS A 89 6.62 -1.93 9.98
C LYS A 89 6.00 -0.87 9.10
N GLN A 90 4.86 -1.19 8.49
CA GLN A 90 4.06 -0.24 7.71
C GLN A 90 3.38 0.75 8.65
N ASN A 91 3.64 2.04 8.44
CA ASN A 91 3.01 3.14 9.16
C ASN A 91 2.61 4.27 8.21
N VAL A 92 1.49 4.93 8.49
CA VAL A 92 1.11 6.18 7.80
C VAL A 92 1.98 7.30 8.34
N SER A 93 2.79 7.91 7.49
CA SER A 93 3.62 9.05 7.87
C SER A 93 2.86 10.37 7.77
N ARG A 94 2.00 10.51 6.76
CA ARG A 94 1.05 11.62 6.61
C ARG A 94 -0.04 11.29 5.59
N VAL A 95 -1.12 12.07 5.59
CA VAL A 95 -2.08 12.13 4.49
C VAL A 95 -1.49 13.05 3.41
N ALA A 96 -1.25 12.51 2.22
CA ALA A 96 -0.68 13.25 1.09
C ALA A 96 -1.76 13.97 0.26
N PHE A 97 -2.97 13.42 0.23
CA PHE A 97 -4.14 13.99 -0.42
C PHE A 97 -5.41 13.49 0.25
N GLU A 98 -6.44 14.33 0.28
CA GLU A 98 -7.76 14.00 0.81
C GLU A 98 -8.85 14.65 -0.04
N THR A 99 -9.96 13.97 -0.25
CA THR A 99 -11.13 14.50 -0.95
C THR A 99 -12.42 13.90 -0.42
N ALA A 100 -13.54 14.61 -0.62
CA ALA A 100 -14.86 14.07 -0.33
C ALA A 100 -15.19 12.93 -1.30
N LEU A 101 -15.75 11.84 -0.79
CA LEU A 101 -16.33 10.78 -1.60
C LEU A 101 -17.83 11.02 -1.76
N ASN A 102 -18.37 10.61 -2.90
CA ASN A 102 -19.82 10.58 -3.06
C ASN A 102 -20.44 9.43 -2.23
N ASP A 103 -21.73 9.57 -1.93
CA ASP A 103 -22.47 8.62 -1.08
C ASP A 103 -22.47 7.19 -1.63
N GLY A 104 -22.44 7.05 -2.96
CA GLY A 104 -22.35 5.74 -3.61
C GLY A 104 -21.06 5.01 -3.23
N PHE A 105 -19.92 5.68 -3.33
CA PHE A 105 -18.63 5.14 -2.92
C PHE A 105 -18.56 4.86 -1.43
N VAL A 106 -19.00 5.79 -0.58
CA VAL A 106 -19.07 5.58 0.88
C VAL A 106 -19.94 4.35 1.19
N GLY A 107 -21.05 4.18 0.48
CA GLY A 107 -21.95 3.04 0.59
C GLY A 107 -21.30 1.69 0.28
N LEU A 108 -20.29 1.62 -0.59
CA LEU A 108 -19.55 0.38 -0.87
C LEU A 108 -18.77 -0.12 0.34
N PHE A 109 -18.26 0.80 1.17
CA PHE A 109 -17.43 0.46 2.33
C PHE A 109 -18.24 0.23 3.61
N LYS A 110 -19.50 0.68 3.68
CA LYS A 110 -20.43 0.39 4.80
C LYS A 110 -21.01 -1.03 4.78
N ARG A 111 -20.94 -1.72 3.64
CA ARG A 111 -21.56 -3.04 3.42
C ARG A 111 -20.66 -4.23 3.80
N ARG A 112 -19.50 -3.97 4.40
CA ARG A 112 -18.51 -4.99 4.78
C ARG A 112 -18.35 -5.05 6.28
#